data_AF-A0A1B0GSU4-F1
#
_entry.id   AF-A0A1B0GSU4-F1
#
_cell.length_a   1.000
_cell.length_b   1.000
_cell.length_c   1.000
_cell.angle_alpha   90.00
_cell.angle_beta   90.00
_cell.angle_gamma   90.00
#
_symmetry.space_group_name_H-M   'P 1'
#
loop_
_entity.id
_entity.type
_entity.pdbx_description
1 polymer ?
#
loop_
_entity_poly.entity_id
_entity_poly.type
_entity_poly.pdbx_seq_one_letter_code
_entity_poly.pdbx_strand_id
1 'polypeptide(L)'
;MDPAERAQAARARVPRIDPYGFERPEDFDYAAYEEFFSTYLVILTKRAIKWSKLLKGNGGVRKSVTVKRYVRKGIPLEHRARVWMAVSGAQARMDQSPGYYHRLLEGESSSSLDEAIRTDLNRTFPDNVMFRKTADPCLQKTLYNVLLAYGLHNPDVGYCQGMNFIAGYLILITKNEEESFWLLDALVGRILPGRLL
;
A
#
# COMPACT_ATOMS: atom_id res chain seq x y z
N MET A 1 3.66 -39.71 1.77
CA MET A 1 2.87 -38.62 2.38
C MET A 1 1.67 -38.38 1.50
N ASP A 2 0.50 -38.74 2.04
CA ASP A 2 -0.82 -38.56 1.42
C ASP A 2 -1.13 -37.05 1.24
N PRO A 3 -1.93 -36.64 0.24
CA PRO A 3 -2.40 -35.27 0.08
C PRO A 3 -2.84 -34.55 1.37
N ALA A 4 -3.58 -35.23 2.27
CA ALA A 4 -4.04 -34.61 3.51
C ALA A 4 -2.90 -34.30 4.48
N GLU A 5 -1.93 -35.21 4.61
CA GLU A 5 -0.73 -35.01 5.42
C GLU A 5 0.15 -33.86 4.88
N ARG A 6 0.26 -33.75 3.55
CA ARG A 6 1.01 -32.65 2.91
C ARG A 6 0.37 -31.29 3.17
N ALA A 7 -0.96 -31.19 3.05
CA ALA A 7 -1.69 -29.96 3.32
C ALA A 7 -1.56 -29.52 4.79
N GLN A 8 -1.66 -30.48 5.73
CA GLN A 8 -1.48 -30.21 7.15
C GLN A 8 -0.05 -29.70 7.46
N ALA A 9 0.97 -30.32 6.87
CA ALA A 9 2.36 -29.90 7.04
C ALA A 9 2.63 -28.50 6.44
N ALA A 10 2.08 -28.20 5.26
CA ALA A 10 2.21 -26.90 4.62
C ALA A 10 1.55 -25.79 5.46
N ARG A 11 0.37 -26.05 6.03
CA ARG A 11 -0.34 -25.12 6.92
C ARG A 11 0.45 -24.76 8.18
N ALA A 12 1.32 -25.66 8.67
CA ALA A 12 2.20 -25.38 9.81
C ALA A 12 3.40 -24.49 9.45
N ARG A 13 3.80 -24.42 8.17
CA ARG A 13 5.00 -23.69 7.71
C ARG A 13 4.68 -22.35 7.07
N VAL A 14 3.55 -22.27 6.36
CA VAL A 14 3.09 -21.06 5.70
C VAL A 14 2.33 -20.21 6.72
N PRO A 15 2.73 -18.95 6.97
CA PRO A 15 2.02 -18.08 7.91
C PRO A 15 0.55 -17.92 7.52
N ARG A 16 -0.36 -17.92 8.51
CA ARG A 16 -1.79 -17.63 8.28
C ARG A 16 -2.00 -16.21 7.78
N ILE A 17 -1.26 -15.24 8.33
CA ILE A 17 -1.32 -13.82 7.96
C ILE A 17 -0.27 -13.54 6.87
N ASP A 18 -0.64 -12.81 5.82
CA ASP A 18 0.29 -12.48 4.74
C ASP A 18 1.22 -11.30 5.10
N PRO A 19 2.24 -10.99 4.27
CA PRO A 19 3.17 -9.90 4.57
C PRO A 19 2.54 -8.50 4.66
N TYR A 20 1.28 -8.31 4.26
CA TYR A 20 0.54 -7.05 4.39
C TYR A 20 -0.48 -7.08 5.53
N GLY A 21 -0.60 -8.19 6.26
CA GLY A 21 -1.52 -8.32 7.39
C GLY A 21 -2.88 -8.92 7.04
N PHE A 22 -3.10 -9.43 5.83
CA PHE A 22 -4.36 -10.11 5.49
C PHE A 22 -4.37 -11.55 5.97
N GLU A 23 -5.44 -11.95 6.65
CA GLU A 23 -5.65 -13.36 6.97
C GLU A 23 -6.00 -14.16 5.72
N ARG A 24 -5.36 -15.32 5.57
CA ARG A 24 -5.73 -16.28 4.53
C ARG A 24 -7.08 -16.93 4.86
N PRO A 25 -7.96 -17.14 3.86
CA PRO A 25 -9.20 -17.89 4.02
C PRO A 25 -8.98 -19.30 4.57
N GLU A 26 -10.04 -19.90 5.11
CA GLU A 26 -10.00 -21.27 5.64
C GLU A 26 -9.74 -22.32 4.56
N ASP A 27 -10.25 -22.08 3.35
CA ASP A 27 -10.10 -22.91 2.15
C ASP A 27 -8.81 -22.62 1.35
N PHE A 28 -7.89 -21.83 1.91
CA PHE A 28 -6.62 -21.51 1.27
C PHE A 28 -5.78 -22.78 1.03
N ASP A 29 -5.35 -23.00 -0.21
CA ASP A 29 -4.49 -24.13 -0.57
C ASP A 29 -3.03 -23.86 -0.17
N TYR A 30 -2.73 -24.22 1.09
CA TYR A 30 -1.39 -24.08 1.65
C TYR A 30 -0.33 -24.92 0.91
N ALA A 31 -0.69 -26.08 0.38
CA ALA A 31 0.24 -26.99 -0.27
C ALA A 31 0.66 -26.44 -1.65
N ALA A 32 -0.31 -26.04 -2.47
CA ALA A 32 -0.03 -25.41 -3.77
C ALA A 32 0.74 -24.10 -3.60
N TYR A 33 0.42 -23.31 -2.57
CA TYR A 33 1.17 -22.10 -2.26
C TYR A 33 2.62 -22.40 -1.87
N GLU A 34 2.86 -23.36 -0.97
CA GLU A 34 4.22 -23.75 -0.55
C GLU A 34 5.05 -24.24 -1.74
N GLU A 35 4.47 -25.09 -2.60
CA GLU A 35 5.12 -25.60 -3.81
C GLU A 35 5.51 -24.44 -4.74
N PHE A 36 4.56 -23.55 -5.06
CA PHE A 36 4.83 -22.37 -5.89
C PHE A 36 5.92 -21.49 -5.25
N PHE A 37 5.79 -21.16 -3.96
CA PHE A 37 6.71 -20.26 -3.28
C PHE A 37 8.12 -20.83 -3.19
N SER A 38 8.28 -22.15 -3.04
CA SER A 38 9.61 -22.79 -2.97
C SER A 38 10.48 -22.46 -4.19
N THR A 39 9.87 -22.44 -5.39
CA THR A 39 10.57 -22.07 -6.64
C THR A 39 10.66 -20.55 -6.80
N TYR A 40 9.60 -19.84 -6.42
CA TYR A 40 9.51 -18.40 -6.58
C TYR A 40 10.46 -17.62 -5.66
N LEU A 41 10.78 -18.17 -4.48
CA LEU A 41 11.72 -17.55 -3.53
C LEU A 41 13.09 -17.29 -4.16
N VAL A 42 13.63 -18.22 -4.96
CA VAL A 42 14.91 -18.02 -5.66
C VAL A 42 14.83 -16.83 -6.62
N ILE A 43 13.69 -16.65 -7.29
CA ILE A 43 13.44 -15.51 -8.19
C ILE A 43 13.36 -14.21 -7.38
N LEU A 44 12.62 -14.21 -6.27
CA LEU A 44 12.50 -13.07 -5.37
C LEU A 44 13.86 -12.65 -4.80
N THR A 45 14.68 -13.58 -4.31
CA THR A 45 16.02 -13.29 -3.79
C THR A 45 16.93 -12.67 -4.87
N LYS A 46 16.94 -13.24 -6.08
CA LYS A 46 17.71 -12.67 -7.20
C LYS A 46 17.25 -11.26 -7.55
N ARG A 47 15.93 -10.98 -7.51
CA ARG A 47 15.37 -9.66 -7.74
C ARG A 47 15.74 -8.69 -6.62
N ALA A 48 15.62 -9.09 -5.36
CA ALA A 48 15.98 -8.31 -4.19
C ALA A 48 17.44 -7.84 -4.25
N ILE A 49 18.39 -8.75 -4.48
CA ILE A 49 19.82 -8.41 -4.62
C ILE A 49 20.05 -7.37 -5.74
N LYS A 50 19.39 -7.53 -6.90
CA LYS A 50 19.50 -6.59 -8.02
C LYS A 50 18.94 -5.22 -7.66
N TRP A 51 17.81 -5.17 -6.97
CA TRP A 51 17.22 -3.92 -6.48
C TRP A 51 18.12 -3.27 -5.42
N SER A 52 18.62 -4.00 -4.43
CA SER A 52 19.52 -3.44 -3.42
C SER A 52 20.79 -2.85 -4.06
N LYS A 53 21.38 -3.52 -5.06
CA LYS A 53 22.52 -2.97 -5.83
C LYS A 53 22.15 -1.67 -6.57
N LEU A 54 20.98 -1.64 -7.21
CA LEU A 54 20.49 -0.46 -7.92
C LEU A 54 20.24 0.73 -6.96
N LEU A 55 19.77 0.44 -5.74
CA LEU A 55 19.36 1.43 -4.74
C LEU A 55 20.49 1.90 -3.81
N LYS A 56 21.66 1.25 -3.85
CA LYS A 56 22.86 1.63 -3.08
C LYS A 56 23.52 2.93 -3.55
N GLY A 57 23.16 3.46 -4.72
CA GLY A 57 23.70 4.74 -5.20
C GLY A 57 23.11 5.95 -4.48
N ASN A 58 23.92 6.99 -4.26
CA ASN A 58 23.54 8.24 -3.58
C ASN A 58 22.54 9.12 -4.37
N GLY A 59 22.19 8.76 -5.60
CA GLY A 59 21.40 9.61 -6.51
C GLY A 59 19.88 9.47 -6.42
N GLY A 60 19.36 8.74 -5.43
CA GLY A 60 17.93 8.38 -5.36
C GLY A 60 17.48 7.46 -6.51
N VAL A 61 16.18 7.14 -6.56
CA VAL A 61 15.63 6.30 -7.66
C VAL A 61 15.23 7.21 -8.82
N ARG A 62 15.97 7.15 -9.92
CA ARG A 62 15.68 7.94 -11.13
C ARG A 62 15.03 7.09 -12.22
N LYS A 63 14.07 7.66 -12.95
CA LYS A 63 13.45 7.00 -14.10
C LYS A 63 14.54 6.68 -15.14
N SER A 64 14.63 5.41 -15.51
CA SER A 64 15.57 4.90 -16.52
C SER A 64 15.00 3.64 -17.17
N VAL A 65 15.55 3.23 -18.33
CA VAL A 65 15.18 1.97 -18.99
C VAL A 65 15.37 0.77 -18.05
N THR A 66 16.45 0.78 -17.27
CA THR A 66 16.73 -0.26 -16.26
C THR A 66 15.69 -0.29 -15.16
N VAL A 67 15.35 0.86 -14.56
CA VAL A 67 14.31 0.95 -13.52
C VAL A 67 12.96 0.50 -14.07
N LYS A 68 12.55 0.98 -15.26
CA LYS A 68 11.28 0.57 -15.90
C LYS A 68 11.20 -0.95 -16.10
N ARG A 69 12.28 -1.57 -16.57
CA ARG A 69 12.37 -3.03 -16.72
C ARG A 69 12.30 -3.77 -15.39
N TYR A 70 12.90 -3.23 -14.32
CA TYR A 70 12.88 -3.85 -13.00
C TYR A 70 11.50 -3.74 -12.36
N VAL A 71 10.84 -2.58 -12.47
CA VAL A 71 9.46 -2.36 -12.01
C VAL A 71 8.50 -3.37 -12.66
N ARG A 72 8.60 -3.58 -13.97
CA ARG A 72 7.81 -4.59 -14.71
C ARG A 72 8.03 -6.03 -14.23
N LYS A 73 9.17 -6.32 -13.59
CA LYS A 73 9.48 -7.64 -12.99
C LYS A 73 9.08 -7.72 -11.52
N GLY A 74 8.53 -6.65 -10.95
CA GLY A 74 8.18 -6.56 -9.53
C GLY A 74 9.26 -5.87 -8.71
N ILE A 75 8.79 -4.99 -7.83
CA ILE A 75 9.59 -4.34 -6.79
C ILE A 75 9.44 -5.17 -5.51
N PRO A 76 10.54 -5.58 -4.86
CA PRO A 76 10.52 -6.21 -3.55
C PRO A 76 9.78 -5.35 -2.52
N LEU A 77 9.11 -5.99 -1.57
CA LEU A 77 8.23 -5.33 -0.60
C LEU A 77 8.96 -4.19 0.12
N GLU A 78 10.15 -4.47 0.62
CA GLU A 78 11.04 -3.57 1.35
C GLU A 78 11.50 -2.34 0.56
N HIS A 79 11.27 -2.33 -0.75
CA HIS A 79 11.68 -1.25 -1.65
C HIS A 79 10.50 -0.52 -2.30
N ARG A 80 9.26 -1.01 -2.14
CA ARG A 80 8.09 -0.42 -2.81
C ARG A 80 7.88 1.04 -2.45
N ALA A 81 7.81 1.38 -1.16
CA ALA A 81 7.57 2.74 -0.70
C ALA A 81 8.58 3.73 -1.32
N ARG A 82 9.88 3.50 -1.08
CA ARG A 82 10.97 4.32 -1.63
C ARG A 82 10.91 4.45 -3.16
N VAL A 83 10.69 3.34 -3.87
CA VAL A 83 10.63 3.36 -5.35
C VAL A 83 9.40 4.11 -5.83
N TRP A 84 8.22 3.86 -5.26
CA TRP A 84 6.97 4.51 -5.64
C TRP A 84 7.00 6.00 -5.36
N MET A 85 7.48 6.41 -4.19
CA MET A 85 7.64 7.82 -3.81
C MET A 85 8.50 8.58 -4.83
N ALA A 86 9.61 7.98 -5.24
CA ALA A 86 10.51 8.58 -6.20
C ALA A 86 9.97 8.59 -7.64
N VAL A 87 9.44 7.47 -8.16
CA VAL A 87 9.03 7.38 -9.56
C VAL A 87 7.70 8.10 -9.85
N SER A 88 6.82 8.22 -8.86
CA SER A 88 5.59 9.02 -8.96
C SER A 88 5.85 10.52 -8.83
N GLY A 89 7.03 10.91 -8.31
CA GLY A 89 7.33 12.28 -7.95
C GLY A 89 6.62 12.75 -6.68
N ALA A 90 6.02 11.84 -5.90
CA ALA A 90 5.42 12.14 -4.61
C ALA A 90 6.47 12.68 -3.61
N GLN A 91 7.65 12.07 -3.56
CA GLN A 91 8.74 12.52 -2.68
C GLN A 91 9.10 13.98 -2.91
N ALA A 92 9.31 14.37 -4.17
CA ALA A 92 9.71 15.73 -4.50
C ALA A 92 8.67 16.77 -4.06
N ARG A 93 7.37 16.44 -4.13
CA ARG A 93 6.31 17.35 -3.69
C ARG A 93 6.18 17.42 -2.18
N MET A 94 6.33 16.29 -1.50
CA MET A 94 6.40 16.23 -0.04
C MET A 94 7.55 17.11 0.47
N ASP A 95 8.75 16.94 -0.09
CA ASP A 95 9.93 17.73 0.28
C ASP A 95 9.75 19.23 0.00
N GLN A 96 9.01 19.59 -1.06
CA GLN A 96 8.69 20.97 -1.41
C GLN A 96 7.55 21.58 -0.57
N SER A 97 6.81 20.78 0.18
CA SER A 97 5.62 21.22 0.92
C SER A 97 5.68 20.88 2.42
N PRO A 98 6.72 21.29 3.17
CA PRO A 98 6.81 20.97 4.60
C PRO A 98 5.58 21.40 5.41
N GLY A 99 5.08 20.48 6.22
CA GLY A 99 3.91 20.68 7.08
C GLY A 99 2.58 20.84 6.35
N TYR A 100 2.54 20.66 5.03
CA TYR A 100 1.31 20.82 4.25
C TYR A 100 0.23 19.80 4.64
N TYR A 101 0.61 18.53 4.77
CA TYR A 101 -0.30 17.48 5.22
C TYR A 101 -0.93 17.78 6.57
N HIS A 102 -0.12 18.22 7.55
CA HIS A 102 -0.62 18.57 8.88
C HIS A 102 -1.58 19.75 8.86
N ARG A 103 -1.28 20.81 8.08
CA ARG A 103 -2.20 21.95 7.91
C ARG A 103 -3.53 21.55 7.29
N LEU A 104 -3.55 20.56 6.39
CA LEU A 104 -4.82 20.04 5.86
C LEU A 104 -5.66 19.40 6.96
N LEU A 105 -5.05 18.65 7.88
CA LEU A 105 -5.78 18.01 8.98
C LEU A 105 -6.32 19.00 10.02
N GLU A 106 -5.79 20.23 10.07
CA GLU A 106 -6.29 21.33 10.89
C GLU A 106 -7.45 22.09 10.21
N GLY A 107 -7.69 21.84 8.92
CA GLY A 107 -8.73 22.50 8.14
C GLY A 107 -10.14 22.04 8.51
N GLU A 108 -11.12 22.89 8.24
CA GLU A 108 -12.53 22.56 8.41
C GLU A 108 -12.99 21.61 7.29
N SER A 109 -13.67 20.53 7.68
CA SER A 109 -14.27 19.57 6.76
C SER A 109 -15.79 19.71 6.73
N SER A 110 -16.40 19.40 5.58
CA SER A 110 -17.85 19.34 5.48
C SER A 110 -18.38 18.06 6.14
N SER A 111 -19.57 18.13 6.76
CA SER A 111 -20.23 16.95 7.34
C SER A 111 -20.39 15.83 6.31
N SER A 112 -20.69 16.18 5.05
CA SER A 112 -20.85 15.22 3.96
C SER A 112 -19.57 14.44 3.64
N LEU A 113 -18.40 15.10 3.68
CA LEU A 113 -17.10 14.45 3.44
C LEU A 113 -16.78 13.49 4.58
N ASP A 114 -16.94 13.96 5.82
CA ASP A 114 -16.69 13.18 7.02
C ASP A 114 -17.56 11.91 7.09
N GLU A 115 -18.86 12.04 6.81
CA GLU A 115 -19.81 10.93 6.80
C GLU A 115 -19.49 9.90 5.72
N ALA A 116 -19.12 10.35 4.52
CA ALA A 116 -18.76 9.47 3.41
C ALA A 116 -17.51 8.63 3.75
N ILE A 117 -16.48 9.26 4.32
CA ILE A 117 -15.25 8.55 4.74
C ILE A 117 -15.59 7.55 5.86
N ARG A 118 -16.32 7.97 6.90
CA ARG A 118 -16.63 7.12 8.07
C ARG A 118 -17.43 5.88 7.72
N THR A 119 -18.36 6.01 6.77
CA THR A 119 -19.10 4.88 6.21
C THR A 119 -18.15 3.82 5.65
N ASP A 120 -17.11 4.26 4.95
CA ASP A 120 -16.19 3.38 4.23
C ASP A 120 -15.10 2.76 5.11
N LEU A 121 -14.73 3.43 6.21
CA LEU A 121 -13.73 2.89 7.16
C LEU A 121 -14.12 1.50 7.66
N ASN A 122 -15.38 1.28 8.03
CA ASN A 122 -15.83 0.02 8.62
C ASN A 122 -15.81 -1.15 7.62
N ARG A 123 -15.89 -0.87 6.30
CA ARG A 123 -15.84 -1.88 5.24
C ARG A 123 -14.46 -2.02 4.58
N THR A 124 -13.47 -1.23 5.01
CA THR A 124 -12.12 -1.28 4.44
C THR A 124 -11.29 -2.38 5.11
N PHE A 125 -10.92 -3.40 4.33
CA PHE A 125 -10.05 -4.50 4.74
C PHE A 125 -10.44 -5.18 6.06
N PRO A 126 -11.66 -5.74 6.17
CA PRO A 126 -12.13 -6.41 7.39
C PRO A 126 -11.23 -7.59 7.83
N ASP A 127 -10.61 -8.26 6.86
CA ASP A 127 -9.72 -9.41 7.10
C ASP A 127 -8.27 -9.02 7.38
N ASN A 128 -7.95 -7.72 7.41
CA ASN A 128 -6.61 -7.25 7.74
C ASN A 128 -6.47 -7.00 9.24
N VAL A 129 -5.48 -7.65 9.85
CA VAL A 129 -5.28 -7.62 11.30
C VAL A 129 -4.97 -6.22 11.85
N MET A 130 -4.50 -5.29 11.02
CA MET A 130 -4.19 -3.91 11.43
C MET A 130 -5.36 -2.93 11.23
N PHE A 131 -6.40 -3.32 10.48
CA PHE A 131 -7.61 -2.51 10.24
C PHE A 131 -8.77 -2.87 11.18
N ARG A 132 -8.60 -3.88 12.03
CA ARG A 132 -9.57 -4.26 13.07
C ARG A 132 -9.60 -3.22 14.18
N LYS A 133 -10.79 -2.95 14.73
CA LYS A 133 -10.97 -2.02 15.85
C LYS A 133 -10.22 -2.43 17.13
N THR A 134 -9.93 -3.73 17.26
CA THR A 134 -9.18 -4.31 18.38
C THR A 134 -7.66 -4.32 18.16
N ALA A 135 -7.17 -3.84 17.02
CA ALA A 135 -5.75 -3.80 16.73
C ALA A 135 -5.04 -2.67 17.50
N ASP A 136 -3.78 -2.89 17.85
CA ASP A 136 -2.91 -1.89 18.46
C ASP A 136 -1.53 -1.85 17.75
N PRO A 137 -1.21 -0.78 16.99
CA PRO A 137 -2.07 0.33 16.63
C PRO A 137 -3.11 -0.05 15.54
N CYS A 138 -4.30 0.54 15.61
CA CYS A 138 -5.34 0.41 14.58
C CYS A 138 -5.16 1.46 13.46
N LEU A 139 -5.14 1.01 12.20
CA LEU A 139 -4.91 1.86 11.03
C LEU A 139 -6.16 2.63 10.56
N GLN A 140 -7.34 2.44 11.15
CA GLN A 140 -8.55 3.16 10.73
C GLN A 140 -8.42 4.68 10.91
N LYS A 141 -7.72 5.13 11.96
CA LYS A 141 -7.48 6.56 12.17
C LYS A 141 -6.51 7.13 11.13
N THR A 142 -5.44 6.40 10.81
CA THR A 142 -4.51 6.75 9.74
C THR A 142 -5.21 6.81 8.39
N LEU A 143 -6.07 5.84 8.08
CA LEU A 143 -6.87 5.85 6.86
C LEU A 143 -7.81 7.06 6.80
N TYR A 144 -8.50 7.36 7.89
CA TYR A 144 -9.36 8.54 7.98
C TYR A 144 -8.57 9.82 7.68
N ASN A 145 -7.43 10.02 8.34
CA ASN A 145 -6.63 11.23 8.17
C ASN A 145 -6.15 11.38 6.72
N VAL A 146 -5.65 10.32 6.09
CA VAL A 146 -5.19 10.34 4.69
C VAL A 146 -6.32 10.71 3.73
N LEU A 147 -7.50 10.11 3.89
CA LEU A 147 -8.66 10.37 3.03
C LEU A 147 -9.22 11.78 3.25
N LEU A 148 -9.26 12.24 4.51
CA LEU A 148 -9.70 13.58 4.85
C LEU A 148 -8.77 14.63 4.24
N ALA A 149 -7.46 14.49 4.46
CA ALA A 149 -6.47 15.38 3.88
C ALA A 149 -6.56 15.40 2.35
N TYR A 150 -6.80 14.26 1.70
CA TYR A 150 -7.00 14.21 0.25
C TYR A 150 -8.25 14.98 -0.20
N GLY A 151 -9.39 14.77 0.47
CA GLY A 151 -10.64 15.50 0.15
C GLY A 151 -10.51 17.01 0.35
N LEU A 152 -9.75 17.45 1.34
CA LEU A 152 -9.45 18.88 1.57
C LEU A 152 -8.41 19.43 0.59
N HIS A 153 -7.46 18.60 0.15
CA HIS A 153 -6.45 18.97 -0.84
C HIS A 153 -7.06 19.23 -2.21
N ASN A 154 -8.03 18.41 -2.62
CA ASN A 154 -8.67 18.48 -3.92
C ASN A 154 -10.20 18.48 -3.78
N PRO A 155 -10.82 19.62 -3.42
CA PRO A 155 -12.25 19.71 -3.13
C PRO A 155 -13.14 19.44 -4.35
N ASP A 156 -12.64 19.67 -5.57
CA ASP A 156 -13.38 19.41 -6.81
C ASP A 156 -13.64 17.91 -7.01
N VAL A 157 -12.69 17.07 -6.61
CA VAL A 157 -12.84 15.60 -6.61
C VAL A 157 -13.44 15.12 -5.29
N GLY A 158 -13.02 15.73 -4.18
CA GLY A 158 -13.37 15.34 -2.83
C GLY A 158 -12.96 13.90 -2.53
N TYR A 159 -13.89 13.14 -1.95
CA TYR A 159 -13.74 11.71 -1.70
C TYR A 159 -14.70 10.92 -2.58
N CYS A 160 -14.17 9.95 -3.32
CA CYS A 160 -14.98 8.98 -4.06
C CYS A 160 -14.86 7.58 -3.44
N GLN A 161 -15.97 6.84 -3.43
CA GLN A 161 -15.99 5.45 -3.00
C GLN A 161 -14.95 4.62 -3.78
N GLY A 162 -14.16 3.84 -3.05
CA GLY A 162 -13.06 3.04 -3.60
C GLY A 162 -11.68 3.62 -3.28
N MET A 163 -11.58 4.94 -3.05
CA MET A 163 -10.32 5.57 -2.63
C MET A 163 -9.82 5.01 -1.29
N ASN A 164 -10.72 4.60 -0.39
CA ASN A 164 -10.40 3.95 0.87
C ASN A 164 -9.52 2.70 0.72
N PHE A 165 -9.77 1.85 -0.28
CA PHE A 165 -8.96 0.66 -0.50
C PHE A 165 -7.59 1.01 -1.06
N ILE A 166 -7.51 1.99 -1.95
CA ILE A 166 -6.24 2.49 -2.50
C ILE A 166 -5.39 3.08 -1.37
N ALA A 167 -5.96 4.02 -0.60
CA ALA A 167 -5.29 4.66 0.53
C ALA A 167 -4.85 3.64 1.58
N GLY A 168 -5.73 2.70 1.94
CA GLY A 168 -5.38 1.64 2.89
C GLY A 168 -4.22 0.78 2.39
N TYR A 169 -4.19 0.43 1.10
CA TYR A 169 -3.08 -0.35 0.55
C TYR A 169 -1.78 0.47 0.55
N LEU A 170 -1.83 1.76 0.21
CA LEU A 170 -0.67 2.66 0.30
C LEU A 170 -0.13 2.71 1.73
N ILE A 171 -0.99 2.83 2.74
CA ILE A 171 -0.62 2.82 4.16
C ILE A 171 0.11 1.52 4.54
N LEU A 172 -0.38 0.36 4.10
CA LEU A 172 0.26 -0.93 4.37
C LEU A 172 1.67 -1.04 3.75
N ILE A 173 1.89 -0.36 2.61
CA ILE A 173 3.16 -0.39 1.88
C ILE A 173 4.18 0.59 2.45
N THR A 174 3.75 1.83 2.69
CA THR A 174 4.62 2.92 3.18
C THR A 174 4.92 2.78 4.65
N LYS A 175 3.94 2.30 5.44
CA LYS A 175 3.94 2.37 6.91
C LYS A 175 4.19 3.80 7.41
N ASN A 176 3.78 4.80 6.60
CA ASN A 176 3.92 6.21 6.89
C ASN A 176 2.68 6.96 6.38
N GLU A 177 2.02 7.69 7.27
CA GLU A 177 0.76 8.35 7.00
C GLU A 177 0.89 9.43 5.90
N GLU A 178 1.86 10.33 6.02
CA GLU A 178 2.05 11.43 5.07
C GLU A 178 2.55 10.94 3.70
N GLU A 179 3.46 9.96 3.65
CA GLU A 179 3.88 9.36 2.37
C GLU A 179 2.69 8.75 1.62
N SER A 180 1.74 8.15 2.36
CA SER A 180 0.53 7.57 1.77
C SER A 180 -0.36 8.62 1.14
N PHE A 181 -0.51 9.77 1.79
CA PHE A 181 -1.22 10.93 1.22
C PHE A 181 -0.57 11.40 -0.09
N TRP A 182 0.75 11.59 -0.11
CA TRP A 182 1.44 12.08 -1.30
C TRP A 182 1.41 11.08 -2.46
N LEU A 183 1.41 9.78 -2.18
CA LEU A 183 1.22 8.73 -3.19
C LEU A 183 -0.21 8.69 -3.71
N LEU A 184 -1.22 8.85 -2.84
CA LEU A 184 -2.62 8.91 -3.24
C LEU A 184 -2.84 10.10 -4.17
N ASP A 185 -2.33 11.27 -3.82
CA ASP A 185 -2.43 12.45 -4.68
C ASP A 185 -1.66 12.29 -6.00
N ALA A 186 -0.50 11.64 -5.98
CA ALA A 186 0.21 11.34 -7.22
C ALA A 186 -0.61 10.40 -8.13
N LEU A 187 -1.28 9.40 -7.55
CA LEU A 187 -2.05 8.41 -8.29
C LEU A 187 -3.33 9.02 -8.86
N VAL A 188 -4.17 9.60 -8.01
CA VAL A 188 -5.50 10.09 -8.38
C VAL A 188 -5.41 11.43 -9.11
N GLY A 189 -4.59 12.36 -8.63
CA GLY A 189 -4.52 13.70 -9.20
C GLY A 189 -3.75 13.79 -10.52
N ARG A 190 -2.90 12.81 -10.85
CA ARG A 190 -1.95 12.94 -11.99
C ARG A 190 -1.77 11.72 -12.87
N ILE A 191 -1.96 10.50 -12.35
CA ILE A 191 -1.68 9.27 -13.10
C ILE A 191 -2.96 8.69 -13.71
N LEU A 192 -4.09 8.75 -12.99
CA LEU A 192 -5.38 8.36 -13.53
C LEU A 192 -5.90 9.44 -14.51
N PRO A 193 -6.41 9.06 -15.69
CA PRO A 193 -6.93 10.04 -16.64
C PRO A 193 -8.17 10.73 -16.07
N GLY A 194 -8.20 12.07 -16.07
CA GLY A 194 -9.31 12.89 -15.56
C GLY A 194 -10.60 12.85 -16.40
N ARG A 195 -10.87 11.75 -17.11
CA ARG A 195 -12.12 11.52 -17.85
C ARG A 195 -12.55 10.08 -17.69
N LEU A 196 -13.27 9.81 -16.61
CA LEU A 196 -14.20 8.68 -16.47
C LEU A 196 -15.08 8.92 -15.23
N LEU A 197 -15.66 10.12 -15.14
CA LEU A 197 -16.89 10.43 -14.40
C LEU A 197 -17.63 11.50 -15.20
#